data_AF-A0A9E6B741-F1
#
_entry.id   AF-A0A9E6B741-F1
#
_cell.length_a   1.000
_cell.length_b   1.000
_cell.length_c   1.000
_cell.angle_alpha   90.00
_cell.angle_beta   90.00
_cell.angle_gamma   90.00
#
_symmetry.space_group_name_H-M   'P 1'
#
loop_
_entity.id
_entity.type
_entity.pdbx_description
1 polymer ?
#
loop_
_entity_poly.entity_id
_entity_poly.type
_entity_poly.pdbx_seq_one_letter_code
_entity_poly.pdbx_strand_id
1 'polypeptide(L)'
;MPEKIFLNVIAGSVIVFKWLAIVLAPTLALGIVGLIICDIREQMDLNLIYILMGLGAVSGVILAENIRRKYGLIEFDGKLIGHPDIDGHNVLASKSTHS
;
A
#
# COMPACT_ATOMS: atom_id res chain seq x y z
N MET A 1 8.20 32.96 -1.96
CA MET A 1 8.57 31.94 -2.99
C MET A 1 9.16 30.64 -2.41
N PRO A 2 10.06 30.63 -1.39
CA PRO A 2 10.67 29.38 -0.91
C PRO A 2 9.69 28.41 -0.21
N GLU A 3 8.67 28.94 0.46
CA GLU A 3 7.65 28.14 1.17
C GLU A 3 6.87 27.21 0.23
N LYS A 4 6.54 27.67 -0.98
CA LYS A 4 5.82 26.86 -1.98
C LYS A 4 6.67 25.69 -2.49
N ILE A 5 7.97 25.92 -2.63
CA ILE A 5 8.92 24.88 -3.06
C ILE A 5 9.03 23.82 -1.96
N PHE A 6 9.18 24.25 -0.71
CA PHE A 6 9.24 23.37 0.45
C PHE A 6 8.00 22.46 0.57
N LEU A 7 6.81 23.06 0.45
CA LEU A 7 5.54 22.32 0.49
C LEU A 7 5.45 21.28 -0.64
N ASN A 8 5.84 21.63 -1.87
CA ASN A 8 5.83 20.71 -2.99
C ASN A 8 6.80 19.52 -2.81
N VAL A 9 7.98 19.76 -2.23
CA VAL A 9 8.95 18.70 -1.96
C VAL A 9 8.41 17.71 -0.93
N ILE A 10 7.81 18.20 0.15
CA ILE A 10 7.21 17.35 1.18
C ILE A 10 6.04 16.56 0.58
N ALA A 11 5.13 17.24 -0.12
CA ALA A 11 3.97 16.59 -0.74
C ALA A 11 4.39 15.50 -1.73
N GLY A 12 5.38 15.80 -2.60
CA GLY A 12 5.94 14.83 -3.53
C GLY A 12 6.56 13.62 -2.81
N SER A 13 7.32 13.88 -1.74
CA SER A 13 7.95 12.82 -0.94
C SER A 13 6.91 11.89 -0.32
N VAL A 14 5.85 12.44 0.29
CA VAL A 14 4.76 11.65 0.89
C VAL A 14 4.09 10.75 -0.15
N ILE A 15 3.83 11.27 -1.35
CA ILE A 15 3.23 10.49 -2.45
C ILE A 15 4.14 9.34 -2.86
N VAL A 16 5.44 9.58 -2.98
CA VAL A 16 6.43 8.54 -3.33
C VAL A 16 6.51 7.47 -2.25
N PHE A 17 6.54 7.85 -0.97
CA PHE A 17 6.58 6.88 0.13
C PHE A 17 5.31 6.02 0.18
N LYS A 18 4.13 6.61 -0.03
CA LYS A 18 2.88 5.83 -0.11
C LYS A 18 2.89 4.86 -1.29
N TRP A 19 3.38 5.29 -2.44
CA TRP A 19 3.51 4.41 -3.61
C TRP A 19 4.47 3.25 -3.30
N LEU A 20 5.62 3.54 -2.70
CA LEU A 20 6.60 2.53 -2.31
C LEU A 20 6.05 1.54 -1.28
N ALA A 21 5.25 2.00 -0.32
CA ALA A 21 4.60 1.14 0.67
C ALA A 21 3.67 0.11 0.02
N ILE A 22 2.94 0.50 -1.03
CA ILE A 22 2.09 -0.42 -1.80
C ILE A 22 2.93 -1.46 -2.55
N VAL A 23 4.07 -1.06 -3.12
CA VAL A 23 4.99 -1.99 -3.80
C VAL A 23 5.61 -2.99 -2.82
N LEU A 24 5.94 -2.52 -1.61
CA LEU A 24 6.57 -3.35 -0.58
C LEU A 24 5.66 -4.49 -0.11
N ALA A 25 4.34 -4.30 -0.10
CA ALA A 25 3.40 -5.33 0.38
C ALA A 25 3.53 -6.68 -0.37
N PRO A 26 3.36 -6.76 -1.71
CA PRO A 26 3.56 -8.01 -2.45
C PRO A 26 5.03 -8.46 -2.52
N THR A 27 5.99 -7.51 -2.46
CA THR A 27 7.42 -7.83 -2.40
C THR A 27 7.77 -8.63 -1.15
N LEU A 28 7.32 -8.16 0.01
CA LEU A 28 7.52 -8.84 1.30
C LEU A 28 6.70 -10.12 1.38
N ALA A 29 5.46 -10.13 0.90
CA ALA A 29 4.63 -11.33 0.89
C ALA A 29 5.31 -12.48 0.11
N LEU A 30 5.83 -12.21 -1.09
CA LEU A 30 6.55 -13.23 -1.87
C LEU A 30 7.93 -13.57 -1.29
N GLY A 31 8.61 -12.60 -0.65
CA GLY A 31 9.84 -12.88 0.10
C GLY A 31 9.60 -13.86 1.26
N ILE A 32 8.53 -13.67 2.03
CA ILE A 32 8.12 -14.59 3.11
C ILE A 32 7.78 -15.97 2.54
N VAL A 33 7.05 -16.04 1.43
CA VAL A 33 6.78 -17.32 0.74
C VAL A 33 8.09 -18.02 0.35
N GLY A 34 9.09 -17.28 -0.15
CA GLY A 34 10.40 -17.83 -0.46
C GLY A 34 11.13 -18.39 0.76
N LEU A 35 11.06 -17.70 1.90
CA LEU A 35 11.61 -18.18 3.17
C LEU A 35 10.91 -19.45 3.65
N ILE A 36 9.58 -19.51 3.58
CA ILE A 36 8.80 -20.70 3.94
C ILE A 36 9.19 -21.90 3.06
N ILE A 37 9.39 -21.70 1.76
CA ILE A 37 9.84 -22.76 0.84
C ILE A 37 11.22 -23.27 1.23
N CYS A 38 12.14 -22.37 1.60
CA CYS A 38 13.49 -22.76 2.03
C CYS A 38 13.46 -23.55 3.35
N ASP A 39 12.61 -23.14 4.29
CA ASP A 39 12.41 -23.83 5.58
C ASP A 39 11.88 -25.27 5.37
N ILE A 40 10.86 -25.44 4.52
CA ILE A 40 10.30 -26.76 4.17
C ILE A 40 11.33 -27.66 3.49
N ARG A 41 12.26 -27.08 2.72
CA ARG A 41 13.29 -27.83 2.00
C ARG A 41 14.54 -28.08 2.82
N GLU A 42 14.62 -27.56 4.05
CA GLU A 42 15.82 -27.56 4.90
C GLU A 42 17.08 -27.03 4.21
N GLN A 43 16.90 -26.23 3.15
CA GLN A 43 17.98 -25.72 2.31
C GLN A 43 17.72 -24.26 1.99
N MET A 44 18.67 -23.40 2.38
CA MET A 44 18.58 -21.97 2.12
C MET A 44 19.04 -21.66 0.70
N ASP A 45 18.09 -21.38 -0.20
CA ASP A 45 18.36 -20.95 -1.57
C ASP A 45 18.07 -19.45 -1.74
N LEU A 46 19.14 -18.65 -1.65
CA LEU A 46 19.05 -17.21 -1.81
C LEU A 46 18.58 -16.78 -3.21
N ASN A 47 18.89 -17.57 -4.25
CA ASN A 47 18.47 -17.23 -5.61
C ASN A 47 16.95 -17.32 -5.74
N LEU A 48 16.33 -18.35 -5.15
CA LEU A 48 14.87 -18.51 -5.14
C LEU A 48 14.19 -17.33 -4.42
N ILE A 49 14.73 -16.89 -3.28
CA ILE A 49 14.21 -15.74 -2.53
C ILE A 49 14.34 -14.46 -3.37
N TYR A 50 15.49 -14.20 -4.00
CA TYR A 50 15.68 -13.02 -4.83
C TYR A 50 14.76 -13.00 -6.06
N ILE A 51 14.53 -14.15 -6.69
CA ILE A 51 13.58 -14.27 -7.81
C ILE A 51 12.15 -13.95 -7.35
N LEU A 52 11.72 -14.52 -6.22
CA LEU A 52 10.38 -14.28 -5.68
C LEU A 52 10.20 -12.83 -5.25
N MET A 53 11.19 -12.22 -4.59
CA MET A 53 11.17 -10.80 -4.26
C MET A 53 11.16 -9.92 -5.52
N GLY A 54 11.91 -10.29 -6.56
CA GLY A 54 11.88 -9.59 -7.85
C GLY A 54 10.50 -9.62 -8.51
N LEU A 55 9.85 -10.79 -8.53
CA LEU A 55 8.48 -10.93 -9.01
C LEU A 55 7.48 -10.13 -8.14
N GLY A 56 7.69 -10.13 -6.83
CA GLY A 56 6.94 -9.31 -5.87
C GLY A 56 7.10 -7.82 -6.10
N ALA A 57 8.30 -7.36 -6.43
CA ALA A 57 8.55 -5.97 -6.79
C ALA A 57 7.84 -5.60 -8.09
N VAL A 58 7.94 -6.41 -9.15
CA VAL A 58 7.27 -6.13 -10.43
C VAL A 58 5.75 -6.10 -10.27
N SER A 59 5.18 -7.11 -9.61
CA SER A 59 3.74 -7.14 -9.31
C SER A 59 3.31 -5.98 -8.42
N GLY A 60 4.12 -5.60 -7.44
CA GLY A 60 3.91 -4.43 -6.60
C GLY A 60 3.89 -3.12 -7.37
N VAL A 61 4.82 -2.93 -8.31
CA VAL A 61 4.83 -1.74 -9.19
C VAL A 61 3.57 -1.67 -10.02
N ILE A 62 3.15 -2.78 -10.63
CA ILE A 62 1.91 -2.85 -11.43
C ILE A 62 0.70 -2.51 -10.55
N LEU A 63 0.62 -3.09 -9.35
CA LEU A 63 -0.46 -2.86 -8.40
C LEU A 63 -0.51 -1.39 -7.94
N ALA A 64 0.64 -0.84 -7.55
CA ALA A 64 0.75 0.54 -7.09
C ALA A 64 0.38 1.54 -8.19
N GLU A 65 0.79 1.28 -9.44
CA GLU A 65 0.41 2.09 -10.59
C GLU A 65 -1.08 1.97 -10.93
N ASN A 66 -1.66 0.78 -10.80
CA ASN A 66 -3.09 0.56 -11.03
C ASN A 66 -3.94 1.30 -9.96
N ILE A 67 -3.56 1.20 -8.68
CA ILE A 67 -4.21 1.94 -7.59
C ILE A 67 -4.07 3.45 -7.80
N ARG A 68 -2.88 3.93 -8.17
CA ARG A 68 -2.63 5.33 -8.47
C ARG A 68 -3.54 5.86 -9.58
N ARG A 69 -3.73 5.08 -10.65
CA ARG A 69 -4.58 5.47 -11.80
C ARG A 69 -6.07 5.38 -11.50
N LYS A 70 -6.50 4.39 -10.72
CA LYS A 70 -7.92 4.10 -10.52
C LYS A 70 -8.56 4.86 -9.36
N TYR A 71 -7.83 5.01 -8.26
CA TYR A 71 -8.36 5.63 -7.03
C TYR A 71 -7.55 6.84 -6.57
N GLY A 72 -6.29 6.95 -6.99
CA GLY A 72 -5.37 7.93 -6.41
C GLY A 72 -4.82 7.45 -5.06
N LEU A 73 -3.52 7.71 -4.83
CA LEU A 73 -2.79 7.21 -3.66
C LEU A 73 -3.34 7.73 -2.32
N ILE A 74 -3.79 9.00 -2.30
CA ILE A 74 -4.26 9.66 -1.08
C ILE A 74 -5.67 9.17 -0.71
N GLU A 75 -6.55 8.99 -1.70
CA GLU A 75 -7.90 8.48 -1.45
C GLU A 75 -7.87 6.98 -1.05
N PHE A 76 -6.95 6.21 -1.64
CA PHE A 76 -6.73 4.82 -1.24
C PHE A 76 -6.27 4.71 0.22
N ASP A 77 -5.29 5.53 0.61
CA ASP A 77 -4.82 5.60 2.00
C ASP A 77 -5.92 6.10 2.95
N GLY A 78 -6.70 7.09 2.52
CA GLY A 78 -7.87 7.58 3.26
C GLY A 78 -8.94 6.51 3.46
N LYS A 79 -9.19 5.64 2.48
CA LYS A 79 -10.12 4.49 2.61
C LYS A 79 -9.57 3.37 3.50
N LEU A 80 -8.26 3.20 3.55
CA LEU A 80 -7.58 2.27 4.45
C LEU A 80 -7.70 2.72 5.91
N ILE A 81 -7.54 4.03 6.17
CA ILE A 81 -7.57 4.59 7.52
C ILE A 81 -9.01 4.88 7.98
N GLY A 82 -9.83 5.44 7.11
CA GLY A 82 -11.24 5.76 7.34
C GLY A 82 -12.13 4.86 6.51
N HIS A 83 -12.59 3.75 7.09
CA HIS A 83 -13.69 2.99 6.50
C HIS A 83 -15.00 3.74 6.78
N PRO A 84 -15.73 4.25 5.76
CA PRO A 84 -17.05 4.84 5.98
C PRO A 84 -18.06 3.85 6.59
N ASP A 85 -17.79 2.54 6.46
CA ASP A 85 -18.59 1.47 7.09
C ASP A 85 -18.31 1.29 8.59
N ILE A 86 -17.14 1.72 9.10
CA ILE A 86 -16.75 1.62 10.51
C ILE A 86 -16.96 2.95 11.24
N ASP A 87 -16.75 4.09 10.57
CA ASP A 87 -16.80 5.42 11.17
C ASP A 87 -18.22 5.98 11.41
N GLY A 88 -19.27 5.19 11.16
CA GLY A 88 -20.60 5.42 11.72
C GLY A 88 -21.30 6.73 11.34
N HIS A 89 -20.78 7.51 10.39
CA HIS A 89 -21.30 8.85 10.07
C HIS A 89 -22.73 8.80 9.47
N ASN A 90 -23.15 7.66 8.94
CA ASN A 90 -24.50 7.44 8.39
C ASN A 90 -25.55 7.05 9.45
N VAL A 91 -25.14 6.55 10.63
CA VAL A 91 -26.07 6.11 11.68
C VAL A 91 -26.68 7.32 12.41
N LEU A 92 -25.97 8.44 12.47
CA LEU A 92 -26.44 9.65 13.15
C LEU A 92 -27.45 10.46 12.31
N ALA A 93 -27.33 10.43 10.97
CA ALA A 93 -28.26 11.14 10.08
C ALA A 93 -29.66 10.50 10.01
N SER A 94 -29.77 9.19 10.26
CA SER A 94 -31.05 8.47 10.30
C SER A 94 -31.84 8.69 11.60
N LYS A 95 -31.17 9.10 12.69
CA LYS A 95 -31.78 9.15 14.03
C LYS A 95 -32.41 10.52 14.35
N SER A 96 -32.05 11.59 13.63
CA SER A 96 -32.58 12.94 13.85
C SER A 96 -33.86 13.25 13.06
N THR A 97 -34.27 12.39 12.12
CA THR A 97 -35.51 12.54 11.34
C THR A 97 -36.71 11.81 11.94
N HIS A 98 -36.50 11.05 13.03
CA HIS A 98 -37.54 10.28 13.72
C HIS A 98 -37.69 10.64 15.22
N SER A 99 -37.11 11.75 15.68
CA SER A 99 -37.31 12.28 17.05
C SER A 99 -38.15 13.54 17.05
#